data_AF-A0A382VUQ2-F1
#
_entry.id   AF-A0A382VUQ2-F1
#
_cell.length_a   1.000
_cell.length_b   1.000
_cell.length_c   1.000
_cell.angle_alpha   90.00
_cell.angle_beta   90.00
_cell.angle_gamma   90.00
#
_symmetry.space_group_name_H-M   'P 1'
#
loop_
_entity.id
_entity.type
_entity.pdbx_description
1 polymer ?
#
loop_
_entity_poly.entity_id
_entity_poly.type
_entity_poly.pdbx_seq_one_letter_code
_entity_poly.pdbx_strand_id
1 'polypeptide(L)'
;MCLVEMEKSVKPIASCAITATEGMNIKTNTLKVEKARKSVMELLLANHPLDCPVCDQGGECDLQDQSMFYGLDLSRFTENKRSVKEKH
;
A
#
# COMPACT_ATOMS: atom_id res chain seq x y z
N MET A 1 -2.54 -0.83 -4.09
CA MET A 1 -1.77 -1.88 -3.38
C MET A 1 -2.04 -3.24 -4.01
N CYS A 2 -1.10 -3.87 -4.74
CA CYS A 2 -1.40 -5.08 -5.52
C CYS A 2 -0.31 -6.15 -5.54
N LEU A 3 0.70 -6.06 -4.68
CA LEU A 3 1.76 -7.07 -4.63
C LEU A 3 1.18 -8.43 -4.18
N VAL A 4 1.49 -9.47 -4.95
CA VAL A 4 1.11 -10.87 -4.69
C VAL A 4 2.32 -11.77 -4.93
N GLU A 5 2.30 -12.97 -4.34
CA GLU A 5 3.33 -13.96 -4.54
C GLU A 5 2.91 -14.94 -5.62
N MET A 6 3.79 -15.17 -6.60
CA MET A 6 3.61 -16.18 -7.63
C MET A 6 4.62 -17.30 -7.39
N GLU A 7 4.18 -18.55 -7.44
CA GLU A 7 5.11 -19.68 -7.35
C GLU A 7 6.20 -19.58 -8.43
N LYS A 8 7.44 -19.93 -8.04
CA LYS A 8 8.66 -19.79 -8.86
C LYS A 8 9.13 -18.35 -9.12
N SER A 9 8.43 -17.33 -8.63
CA SER A 9 8.95 -15.95 -8.63
C SER A 9 9.75 -15.64 -7.38
N VAL A 10 10.97 -15.13 -7.55
CA VAL A 10 11.83 -14.72 -6.42
C VAL A 10 11.26 -13.48 -5.71
N LYS A 11 10.58 -12.59 -6.44
CA LYS A 11 10.03 -11.33 -5.91
C LYS A 11 8.50 -11.29 -6.04
N PRO A 12 7.78 -10.61 -5.14
CA PRO A 12 6.36 -10.33 -5.33
C PRO A 12 6.14 -9.58 -6.65
N ILE A 13 5.07 -9.93 -7.34
CA ILE A 13 4.71 -9.33 -8.64
C ILE A 13 3.54 -8.37 -8.46
N ALA A 14 3.44 -7.36 -9.31
CA ALA A 14 2.32 -6.42 -9.32
C ALA A 14 1.13 -7.05 -10.08
N SER A 15 0.09 -7.48 -9.35
CA SER A 15 -1.03 -8.22 -9.97
C SER A 15 -1.81 -7.40 -11.00
N CYS A 16 -1.80 -6.06 -10.90
CA CYS A 16 -2.53 -5.20 -11.83
C CYS A 16 -1.89 -5.10 -13.22
N ALA A 17 -0.61 -5.49 -13.38
CA ALA A 17 0.14 -5.33 -14.62
C ALA A 17 0.49 -6.66 -15.30
N ILE A 18 0.43 -7.78 -14.57
CA ILE A 18 0.81 -9.10 -15.07
C ILE A 18 -0.42 -9.82 -15.64
N THR A 19 -0.33 -10.24 -16.90
CA THR A 19 -1.34 -11.07 -17.55
C THR A 19 -1.36 -12.47 -16.94
N ALA A 20 -2.54 -12.96 -16.57
CA ALA A 20 -2.71 -14.33 -16.08
C ALA A 20 -2.45 -15.34 -17.21
N THR A 21 -1.59 -16.33 -16.95
CA THR A 21 -1.33 -17.45 -17.87
C THR A 21 -1.63 -18.78 -17.19
N GLU A 22 -1.85 -19.82 -17.99
CA GLU A 22 -2.05 -21.18 -17.47
C GLU A 22 -0.87 -21.65 -16.63
N GLY A 23 -1.17 -22.37 -15.55
CA GLY A 23 -0.18 -22.90 -14.61
C GLY A 23 0.38 -21.87 -13.62
N MET A 24 -0.08 -20.63 -13.63
CA MET A 24 0.23 -19.66 -12.55
C MET A 24 -0.48 -20.06 -11.26
N ASN A 25 0.29 -20.16 -10.16
CA ASN A 25 -0.25 -20.32 -8.82
C ASN A 25 0.06 -19.05 -8.01
N ILE A 26 -0.99 -18.30 -7.68
CA ILE A 26 -0.91 -17.01 -7.01
C ILE A 26 -1.34 -17.17 -5.55
N LYS A 27 -0.45 -16.78 -4.64
CA LYS A 27 -0.70 -16.74 -3.20
C LYS A 27 -0.86 -15.28 -2.76
N THR A 28 -1.98 -14.97 -2.13
CA THR A 28 -2.36 -13.59 -1.77
C THR A 28 -2.25 -13.31 -0.27
N ASN A 29 -2.04 -14.35 0.54
CA ASN A 29 -2.11 -14.33 2.01
C ASN A 29 -0.87 -14.93 2.68
N THR A 30 0.30 -14.87 2.03
CA THR A 30 1.57 -15.30 2.64
C THR A 30 2.17 -14.17 3.48
N LEU A 31 3.03 -14.52 4.44
CA LEU A 31 3.79 -13.55 5.24
C LEU A 31 4.63 -12.59 4.36
N LYS A 32 5.11 -13.08 3.21
CA LYS A 32 5.88 -12.28 2.25
C LYS A 32 5.01 -11.21 1.60
N VAL A 33 3.77 -11.57 1.21
CA VAL A 33 2.80 -10.63 0.64
C VAL A 33 2.34 -9.62 1.67
N GLU A 34 2.03 -10.07 2.88
CA GLU A 34 1.64 -9.20 3.98
C GLU A 34 2.73 -8.16 4.29
N LYS A 35 3.98 -8.60 4.42
CA LYS A 35 5.13 -7.71 4.63
C LYS A 35 5.29 -6.72 3.48
N ALA A 36 5.16 -7.17 2.24
CA ALA A 36 5.27 -6.30 1.07
C ALA A 36 4.17 -5.22 1.06
N ARG A 37 2.93 -5.57 1.40
CA ARG A 37 1.82 -4.62 1.48
C ARG A 37 2.02 -3.61 2.61
N LYS A 38 2.42 -4.07 3.80
CA LYS A 38 2.78 -3.19 4.94
C LYS A 38 3.88 -2.19 4.58
N SER A 39 4.93 -2.65 3.90
CA SER A 39 6.03 -1.76 3.46
C SER A 39 5.59 -0.73 2.42
N VAL A 40 4.75 -1.09 1.45
CA VAL A 40 4.23 -0.12 0.49
C VAL A 40 3.31 0.90 1.18
N MET A 41 2.49 0.46 2.15
CA MET A 41 1.59 1.35 2.88
C MET A 41 2.37 2.35 3.71
N GLU A 42 3.44 1.90 4.37
CA GLU A 42 4.35 2.77 5.10
C GLU A 42 4.98 3.84 4.19
N LEU A 43 5.40 3.48 2.97
CA LEU A 43 5.95 4.44 2.01
C LEU A 43 4.91 5.45 1.50
N LEU A 44 3.66 5.02 1.29
CA LEU A 44 2.56 5.92 0.92
C LEU A 44 2.30 6.93 2.04
N LEU A 45 2.23 6.46 3.28
CA LEU A 45 1.93 7.27 4.46
C LEU A 45 3.12 8.12 4.94
N ALA A 46 4.36 7.76 4.58
CA ALA A 46 5.56 8.49 4.98
C ALA A 46 5.45 9.98 4.66
N ASN A 47 5.01 10.31 3.44
CA ASN A 47 4.83 11.69 2.99
C ASN A 47 3.37 12.14 2.85
N HIS A 48 2.40 11.30 3.22
CA HIS A 48 0.98 11.69 3.22
C HIS A 48 0.72 12.66 4.39
N PRO A 49 -0.03 13.75 4.18
CA PRO A 49 -0.34 14.72 5.24
C PRO A 49 -1.32 14.13 6.26
N LEU A 50 -1.36 14.71 7.47
CA LEU A 50 -2.23 14.28 8.57
C LEU A 50 -3.56 15.04 8.56
N ASP A 51 -4.16 15.17 7.37
CA ASP A 51 -5.30 16.05 7.13
C ASP A 51 -6.63 15.30 7.13
N CYS A 52 -6.67 14.03 7.57
CA CYS A 52 -7.91 13.23 7.55
C CYS A 52 -9.14 13.93 8.17
N PRO A 53 -9.04 14.73 9.25
CA PRO A 53 -10.21 15.45 9.80
C PRO A 53 -10.74 16.60 8.94
N VAL A 54 -9.93 17.12 8.00
CA VAL A 54 -10.29 18.24 7.12
C VAL A 54 -10.35 17.82 5.64
N CYS A 55 -9.98 16.58 5.35
CA CYS A 55 -10.06 15.98 4.03
C CYS A 55 -11.51 15.59 3.74
N ASP A 56 -12.06 16.06 2.63
CA ASP A 56 -13.44 15.76 2.22
C ASP A 56 -13.70 14.27 2.01
N GLN A 57 -12.66 13.50 1.66
CA GLN A 57 -12.73 12.04 1.50
C GLN A 57 -12.54 11.28 2.83
N GLY A 58 -12.41 11.99 3.95
CA GLY A 58 -12.28 11.36 5.26
C GLY A 58 -13.48 10.47 5.57
N GLY A 59 -13.23 9.18 5.81
CA GLY A 59 -14.28 8.18 6.05
C GLY A 59 -14.70 7.36 4.82
N GLU A 60 -14.35 7.79 3.60
CA GLU A 60 -14.56 7.04 2.35
C GLU A 60 -13.25 6.86 1.55
N CYS A 61 -12.11 7.15 2.18
CA CYS A 61 -10.81 7.12 1.53
C CYS A 61 -10.25 5.69 1.46
N ASP A 62 -10.01 5.19 0.24
CA ASP A 62 -9.35 3.90 0.01
C ASP A 62 -8.01 3.75 0.74
N LEU A 63 -7.24 4.84 0.88
CA LEU A 63 -5.96 4.82 1.58
C LEU A 63 -6.17 4.58 3.08
N GLN A 64 -7.20 5.19 3.66
CA GLN A 64 -7.57 4.99 5.07
C GLN A 64 -7.97 3.53 5.29
N ASP A 65 -8.88 3.00 4.47
CA ASP A 65 -9.35 1.63 4.60
C ASP A 65 -8.23 0.61 4.40
N GLN A 66 -7.43 0.77 3.34
CA GLN A 66 -6.29 -0.12 3.09
C GLN A 66 -5.24 -0.03 4.20
N SER A 67 -5.04 1.14 4.81
CA SER A 67 -4.15 1.29 5.96
C SER A 67 -4.66 0.52 7.18
N MET A 68 -5.99 0.54 7.43
CA MET A 68 -6.59 -0.22 8.53
C MET A 68 -6.49 -1.74 8.32
N PHE A 69 -6.66 -2.22 7.09
CA PHE A 69 -6.63 -3.66 6.79
C PHE A 69 -5.22 -4.24 6.56
N TYR A 70 -4.32 -3.47 5.94
CA TYR A 70 -3.02 -3.96 5.46
C TYR A 70 -1.82 -3.11 5.91
N GLY A 71 -2.05 -2.02 6.65
CA GLY A 71 -1.02 -1.11 7.11
C GLY A 71 -0.33 -1.57 8.41
N LEU A 72 0.50 -0.67 8.93
CA LEU A 72 1.10 -0.77 10.25
C LEU A 72 0.37 0.17 11.20
N ASP A 73 0.23 -0.22 12.46
CA ASP A 73 -0.45 0.60 13.47
C ASP A 73 0.30 1.91 13.77
N LEU A 74 1.63 1.91 13.62
CA LEU A 74 2.49 3.04 13.95
C LEU A 74 3.44 3.36 12.80
N SER A 75 3.59 4.66 12.51
CA SER A 75 4.60 5.17 11.58
C SER A 75 5.99 5.15 12.24
N ARG A 76 6.99 4.73 11.47
CA ARG A 76 8.41 4.89 11.83
C ARG A 76 9.02 6.16 11.23
N PHE A 77 8.29 6.85 10.35
CA PHE A 77 8.76 8.05 9.68
C PHE A 77 8.54 9.27 10.58
N THR A 78 9.65 9.86 11.05
CA THR A 78 9.69 11.03 11.95
C THR A 78 10.24 12.28 11.29
N GLU A 79 10.70 12.18 10.04
CA GLU A 79 11.28 13.30 9.30
C GLU A 79 10.22 14.25 8.76
N ASN A 80 10.65 15.39 8.25
CA ASN A 80 9.76 16.36 7.62
C ASN A 80 9.11 15.79 6.36
N LYS A 81 7.76 15.77 6.36
CA LYS A 81 6.96 15.38 5.21
C LYS A 81 7.07 16.45 4.12
N ARG A 82 7.17 16.01 2.86
CA ARG A 82 7.04 16.94 1.74
C ARG A 82 5.62 17.51 1.69
N SER A 83 5.50 18.78 1.35
CA SER A 83 4.22 19.44 1.06
C SER A 83 4.23 19.93 -0.39
N VAL A 84 3.05 19.93 -1.01
CA VAL A 84 2.84 20.43 -2.36
C VAL A 84 1.86 21.60 -2.25
N LYS A 85 2.17 22.73 -2.91
CA LYS A 85 1.25 23.87 -2.95
C LYS A 85 -0.02 23.48 -3.68
N GLU A 86 -1.16 23.96 -3.20
CA GLU A 86 -2.40 23.91 -3.96
C GLU A 86 -2.22 24.57 -5.31
N LYS A 87 -2.80 23.97 -6.35
CA LYS A 87 -2.65 24.44 -7.72
C LYS A 87 -3.53 25.66 -8.02
N HIS A 88 -4.48 25.96 -7.13
CA HIS A 88 -5.52 26.98 -7.31
C HIS A 88 -5.72 27.77 -6.03
#